data_AF-A0A9D2U1N8-F1
#
_entry.id   AF-A0A9D2U1N8-F1
#
_cell.length_a   1.000
_cell.length_b   1.000
_cell.length_c   1.000
_cell.angle_alpha   90.00
_cell.angle_beta   90.00
_cell.angle_gamma   90.00
#
_symmetry.space_group_name_H-M   'P 1'
#
loop_
_entity.id
_entity.type
_entity.pdbx_description
1 polymer ?
#
loop_
_entity_poly.entity_id
_entity_poly.type
_entity_poly.pdbx_seq_one_letter_code
_entity_poly.pdbx_strand_id
1 'polypeptide(L)' 'MTTAEVKEGQQEEKRSLEEMFAQLEGVIGEMEEDGISLERSFDLYNKGMGLLKECSKSIDEVEKKVLILDEDGETHEF' A
#
# COMPACT_ATOMS: atom_id res chain seq x y z
N MET A 1 30.48 28.89 -14.43
CA MET A 1 29.06 29.16 -14.17
C MET A 1 28.39 27.80 -14.08
N THR A 2 28.06 27.41 -12.85
CA THR A 2 27.60 26.08 -12.46
C THR A 2 26.11 25.99 -12.74
N THR A 3 25.69 25.08 -13.63
CA THR A 3 24.28 24.70 -13.74
C THR A 3 24.08 23.54 -12.78
N ALA A 4 23.42 23.83 -11.66
CA ALA A 4 23.13 22.90 -10.59
C ALA A 4 22.16 21.81 -11.07
N GLU A 5 22.54 20.55 -10.84
CA GLU A 5 21.66 19.40 -10.90
C GLU A 5 20.63 19.51 -9.77
N VAL A 6 19.36 19.74 -10.13
CA VAL A 6 18.26 19.60 -9.17
C VAL A 6 17.98 18.11 -9.05
N LYS A 7 18.55 17.48 -8.02
CA LYS A 7 18.07 16.19 -7.50
C LYS A 7 16.73 16.45 -6.82
N GLU A 8 15.65 16.23 -7.54
CA GLU A 8 14.33 16.10 -6.94
C GLU A 8 14.35 14.91 -5.98
N GLY A 9 14.03 15.19 -4.72
CA GLY A 9 14.02 14.20 -3.66
C GLY A 9 13.08 13.06 -4.02
N GLN A 10 13.56 11.82 -3.84
CA GLN A 10 12.73 10.63 -3.94
C GLN A 10 11.65 10.71 -2.85
N GLN A 11 10.51 11.28 -3.20
CA GLN A 11 9.28 11.02 -2.50
C GLN A 11 8.95 9.57 -2.86
N GLU A 12 9.17 8.63 -1.93
CA GLU A 12 8.62 7.29 -2.08
C GLU A 12 7.12 7.47 -2.34
N GLU A 13 6.68 7.25 -3.57
CA GLU A 13 5.25 7.19 -3.88
C GLU A 13 4.69 6.03 -3.05
N LYS A 14 4.08 6.38 -1.91
CA LYS A 14 3.25 5.43 -1.18
C LYS A 14 2.13 5.04 -2.12
N ARG A 15 2.18 3.79 -2.57
CA ARG A 15 1.13 3.15 -3.37
C ARG A 15 -0.23 3.42 -2.71
N SER A 16 -1.21 3.76 -3.53
CA SER A 16 -2.59 3.99 -3.07
C SER A 16 -3.22 2.69 -2.56
N LEU A 17 -4.26 2.80 -1.72
CA LEU A 17 -5.01 1.64 -1.24
C LEU A 17 -5.64 0.86 -2.39
N GLU A 18 -6.15 1.57 -3.40
CA GLU A 18 -6.73 1.02 -4.61
C GLU A 18 -5.71 0.17 -5.39
N GLU A 19 -4.48 0.67 -5.57
CA GLU A 19 -3.41 -0.08 -6.24
C GLU A 19 -2.96 -1.31 -5.44
N MET A 20 -2.96 -1.22 -4.10
CA MET A 20 -2.62 -2.35 -3.25
C MET A 20 -3.70 -3.44 -3.30
N PHE A 21 -4.99 -3.06 -3.30
CA PHE A 21 -6.09 -4.01 -3.48
C PHE A 21 -6.07 -4.66 -4.87
N ALA A 22 -5.83 -3.89 -5.94
CA ALA A 22 -5.70 -4.45 -7.28
C ALA A 22 -4.56 -5.48 -7.37
N GLN A 23 -3.43 -5.23 -6.70
CA GLN A 23 -2.34 -6.20 -6.61
C GLN A 23 -2.72 -7.44 -5.80
N LEU A 24 -3.47 -7.28 -4.71
CA LEU A 24 -3.93 -8.40 -3.89
C LEU A 24 -4.90 -9.29 -4.67
N GLU A 25 -5.83 -8.71 -5.42
CA GLU A 25 -6.73 -9.43 -6.32
C GLU A 25 -5.94 -10.20 -7.39
N GLY A 26 -4.91 -9.58 -7.97
CA GLY A 26 -4.01 -10.27 -8.89
C GLY A 26 -3.30 -11.48 -8.25
N VAL A 27 -2.82 -11.33 -7.02
CA VAL A 27 -2.20 -12.45 -6.27
C VAL A 27 -3.21 -13.57 -6.01
N ILE A 28 -4.44 -13.24 -5.64
CA ILE A 28 -5.52 -14.22 -5.44
C ILE A 28 -5.82 -14.93 -6.76
N GLY A 29 -5.95 -14.20 -7.86
CA GLY A 29 -6.17 -14.78 -9.19
C GLY A 29 -5.07 -15.75 -9.60
N GLU A 30 -3.79 -15.40 -9.39
CA GLU A 30 -2.66 -16.31 -9.64
C GLU A 30 -2.70 -17.55 -8.71
N MET A 31 -3.18 -17.41 -7.47
CA MET A 31 -3.31 -18.53 -6.53
C MET A 31 -4.44 -19.49 -6.88
N GLU A 32 -5.47 -19.03 -7.59
CA GLU A 32 -6.62 -19.82 -8.03
C GLU A 32 -6.36 -20.57 -9.34
N GLU A 33 -5.24 -20.32 -10.03
CA GLU A 33 -4.89 -21.01 -11.26
C GLU A 33 -4.68 -22.51 -11.05
N ASP A 34 -5.31 -23.31 -11.92
CA ASP A 34 -5.13 -24.76 -11.95
C ASP A 34 -3.66 -25.12 -12.25
N GLY A 35 -3.09 -25.99 -11.43
CA GLY A 35 -1.72 -26.48 -11.63
C GLY A 35 -0.63 -25.60 -11.04
N ILE A 36 -0.96 -24.62 -10.19
CA ILE A 36 0.02 -23.89 -9.39
C ILE A 36 0.89 -24.86 -8.55
N SER A 37 2.20 -24.64 -8.57
CA SER A 37 3.13 -25.42 -7.74
C SER A 37 3.07 -24.95 -6.29
N LEU A 38 3.32 -25.87 -5.35
CA LEU A 38 3.35 -25.54 -3.91
C LEU A 38 4.35 -24.41 -3.59
N GLU A 39 5.51 -24.41 -4.22
CA GLU A 39 6.53 -23.36 -4.07
C GLU A 39 5.99 -22.00 -4.53
N ARG A 40 5.32 -21.96 -5.68
CA ARG A 40 4.68 -20.73 -6.18
C ARG A 40 3.55 -20.28 -5.27
N SER A 41 2.75 -21.20 -4.71
CA SER A 41 1.72 -20.86 -3.73
C SER A 41 2.31 -20.23 -2.46
N PHE A 42 3.46 -20.70 -1.99
CA PHE A 42 4.16 -20.08 -0.84
C PHE A 42 4.67 -18.68 -1.17
N ASP A 43 5.23 -18.46 -2.35
CA ASP A 43 5.69 -17.14 -2.78
C ASP A 43 4.54 -16.15 -2.87
N LEU A 44 3.43 -16.55 -3.50
CA LEU A 44 2.22 -15.73 -3.62
C LEU A 44 1.59 -15.44 -2.25
N TYR A 45 1.54 -16.42 -1.36
CA TYR A 45 1.08 -16.21 0.01
C TYR A 45 1.92 -15.17 0.75
N ASN A 46 3.25 -15.27 0.69
CA ASN A 46 4.16 -14.30 1.30
C ASN A 46 3.98 -12.90 0.70
N LYS A 47 3.81 -12.82 -0.62
CA LYS A 47 3.52 -11.56 -1.32
C LYS A 47 2.20 -10.96 -0.84
N GLY A 48 1.14 -11.76 -0.75
CA GLY A 48 -0.18 -11.33 -0.25
C GLY A 48 -0.11 -10.84 1.20
N MET A 49 0.63 -11.55 2.07
CA MET A 49 0.87 -11.10 3.45
C MET A 49 1.63 -9.78 3.53
N GLY A 50 2.59 -9.55 2.63
CA GLY A 50 3.29 -8.27 2.51
C GLY A 50 2.33 -7.13 2.15
N LEU A 51 1.51 -7.33 1.12
CA LEU A 51 0.51 -6.36 0.67
C LEU A 51 -0.50 -6.02 1.78
N LEU A 52 -0.99 -7.03 2.51
CA LEU A 52 -1.92 -6.81 3.63
C LEU A 52 -1.31 -5.97 4.76
N LYS A 53 -0.02 -6.18 5.07
CA LYS A 53 0.69 -5.36 6.05
C LYS A 53 0.82 -3.91 5.58
N GLU A 54 1.10 -3.69 4.30
CA GLU A 54 1.15 -2.36 3.72
C GLU A 54 -0.22 -1.67 3.75
N CYS A 55 -1.30 -2.37 3.40
CA CYS A 55 -2.67 -1.87 3.50
C CYS A 55 -3.01 -1.45 4.94
N SER A 56 -2.76 -2.34 5.91
CA SER A 56 -3.02 -2.05 7.33
C SER A 56 -2.26 -0.81 7.78
N LYS A 57 -0.98 -0.68 7.42
CA LYS A 57 -0.19 0.50 7.75
C LYS A 57 -0.75 1.78 7.12
N SER A 58 -1.20 1.71 5.87
CA SER A 58 -1.81 2.85 5.18
C SER A 58 -3.11 3.29 5.86
N ILE A 59 -3.96 2.34 6.26
CA ILE A 59 -5.20 2.62 7.01
C ILE A 59 -4.87 3.25 8.37
N ASP A 60 -3.95 2.67 9.15
CA ASP A 60 -3.54 3.23 10.45
C ASP A 60 -3.03 4.67 10.32
N GLU A 61 -2.32 4.99 9.23
CA GLU A 61 -1.85 6.35 8.97
C GLU A 61 -2.99 7.32 8.64
N VAL A 62 -4.01 6.86 7.89
CA VAL A 62 -5.21 7.66 7.62
C VAL A 62 -6.01 7.88 8.90
N GLU A 63 -6.24 6.83 9.70
CA GLU A 63 -6.94 6.93 10.99
C GLU A 63 -6.26 7.92 11.94
N LYS A 64 -4.93 7.88 12.05
CA LYS A 64 -4.18 8.85 12.87
C LYS A 64 -4.32 10.28 12.35
N LYS A 65 -4.30 10.49 11.03
CA LYS A 65 -4.50 11.82 10.44
C LYS A 65 -5.91 12.36 10.72
N VAL A 66 -6.92 11.49 10.70
CA VAL A 66 -8.29 11.84 11.06
C VAL A 66 -8.38 12.23 12.54
N LEU A 67 -7.75 11.47 13.44
CA LEU A 67 -7.72 11.79 14.88
C LEU A 67 -7.03 13.12 15.20
N ILE A 68 -5.92 13.44 14.51
CA ILE A 68 -5.24 14.73 14.70
C ILE A 68 -6.12 15.89 14.23
N LEU A 69 -6.85 15.73 13.12
CA LEU A 69 -7.82 16.72 12.67
C LEU A 69 -8.94 16.96 13.71
N ASP A 70 -9.31 15.94 14.48
CA ASP A 70 -10.33 16.02 15.52
C ASP A 70 -9.82 16.78 16.78
N GLU A 71 -8.54 16.62 17.14
CA GLU A 71 -7.92 17.35 18.27
C GLU A 71 -7.59 18.83 17.96
N ASP A 72 -7.36 19.20 16.70
CA ASP A 72 -7.09 20.59 16.27
C ASP A 72 -8.37 21.44 16.02
N GLY A 73 -9.57 20.86 16.22
CA GLY A 73 -10.83 21.61 16.35
C GLY A 73 -11.55 21.96 15.04
N GLU A 74 -12.27 20.96 14.51
CA GLU A 74 -13.22 20.95 13.37
C GLU A 74 -12.61 20.56 12.00
N THR A 75 -13.13 19.56 11.27
CA THR A 75 -14.55 19.32 10.92
C THR A 75 -14.90 17.83 10.86
N HIS A 76 -16.07 17.52 11.41
CA HIS A 76 -16.82 16.28 11.20
C HIS A 76 -17.64 16.35 9.91
N GLU A 77 -17.65 15.28 9.10
CA GLU A 77 -18.85 14.84 8.39
C GLU A 77 -18.72 13.37 7.92
N PHE A 78 -19.65 12.52 8.38
CA PHE A 78 -20.15 11.37 7.64
C PHE A 78 -21.59 11.68 7.24
#